data_AF-A0ABD7Z1G2-F1
#
_entry.id   AF-A0ABD7Z1G2-F1
#
_cell.length_a   1.000
_cell.length_b   1.000
_cell.length_c   1.000
_cell.angle_alpha   90.00
_cell.angle_beta   90.00
_cell.angle_gamma   90.00
#
_symmetry.space_group_name_H-M   'P 1'
#
loop_
_entity.id
_entity.type
_entity.pdbx_description
1 polymer ?
#
loop_
_entity_poly.entity_id
_entity_poly.type
_entity_poly.pdbx_seq_one_letter_code
_entity_poly.pdbx_strand_id
1 'polypeptide(L)'
;MKHYINNFNASLLEALAEDKQLTRLVLDESATKKITAVLPRCYNQSSPEHYMRLTLQSMDGASYELIDICNSGGKLSIWRAGMEGTACSAWPAGTQVLCAATAASFGNDGGTIVIEREAAINDQLNALEIDASNGRNQVLLAGEDESEDLPIVIINMKDGDEMLLEFKGINTIDELPVVLNASRLAREI
;
A
#
# COMPACT_ATOMS: atom_id res chain seq x y z
N MET A 1 15.02 -1.11 2.38
CA MET A 1 13.79 -1.43 3.14
C MET A 1 12.60 -0.80 2.42
N LYS A 2 11.55 -1.59 2.21
CA LYS A 2 10.32 -1.16 1.53
C LYS A 2 9.37 -0.52 2.55
N HIS A 3 8.75 0.60 2.18
CA HIS A 3 7.77 1.35 2.97
C HIS A 3 6.43 1.45 2.24
N TYR A 4 5.34 1.64 2.99
CA TYR A 4 3.97 1.64 2.47
C TYR A 4 3.09 2.69 3.16
N ILE A 5 2.01 3.10 2.49
CA ILE A 5 0.92 3.90 3.05
C ILE A 5 -0.39 3.25 2.65
N ASN A 6 -1.20 2.83 3.62
CA ASN A 6 -2.50 2.27 3.31
C ASN A 6 -3.47 3.34 2.78
N ASN A 7 -4.35 2.96 1.85
CA ASN A 7 -5.36 3.84 1.24
C ASN A 7 -4.80 5.14 0.64
N PHE A 8 -3.56 5.09 0.16
CA PHE A 8 -2.97 6.21 -0.55
C PHE A 8 -3.47 6.23 -1.99
N ASN A 9 -4.05 7.36 -2.37
CA ASN A 9 -4.45 7.66 -3.72
C ASN A 9 -4.13 9.14 -4.01
N ALA A 10 -3.47 9.39 -5.12
CA ALA A 10 -3.14 10.72 -5.62
C ALA A 10 -3.17 10.70 -7.16
N SER A 11 -3.00 11.87 -7.78
CA SER A 11 -2.87 11.98 -9.23
C SER A 11 -1.52 12.56 -9.60
N LEU A 12 -0.94 12.06 -10.70
CA LEU A 12 0.22 12.70 -11.33
C LEU A 12 -0.13 14.14 -11.72
N LEU A 13 0.69 15.10 -11.32
CA LEU A 13 0.56 16.48 -11.79
C LEU A 13 1.26 16.71 -13.13
N GLU A 14 2.28 15.90 -13.42
CA GLU A 14 3.07 15.97 -14.66
C GLU A 14 3.10 14.59 -15.33
N ALA A 15 3.14 14.59 -16.66
CA ALA A 15 3.26 13.35 -17.42
C ALA A 15 4.63 12.70 -17.22
N LEU A 16 4.66 11.37 -17.23
CA LEU A 16 5.87 10.55 -17.20
C LEU A 16 6.09 9.91 -18.56
N ALA A 17 7.33 9.99 -19.07
CA ALA A 17 7.73 9.26 -20.26
C ALA A 17 7.87 7.75 -19.98
N GLU A 18 8.03 6.95 -21.02
CA GLU A 18 8.26 5.50 -20.87
C GLU A 18 9.52 5.22 -20.06
N ASP A 19 10.65 5.84 -20.43
CA ASP A 19 11.86 5.91 -19.62
C ASP A 19 11.71 6.98 -18.54
N LYS A 20 11.44 6.52 -17.33
CA LYS A 20 11.18 7.36 -16.14
C LYS A 20 12.14 7.07 -14.99
N GLN A 21 13.20 6.31 -15.23
CA GLN A 21 14.17 6.01 -14.17
C GLN A 21 14.92 7.29 -13.76
N LEU A 22 15.09 7.49 -12.46
CA LEU A 22 15.68 8.69 -11.83
C LEU A 22 14.96 10.00 -12.15
N THR A 23 13.76 9.93 -12.71
CA THR A 23 12.91 11.11 -12.92
C THR A 23 12.18 11.48 -11.63
N ARG A 24 11.76 12.74 -11.54
CA ARG A 24 10.98 13.23 -10.42
C ARG A 24 9.53 12.77 -10.57
N LEU A 25 8.97 12.17 -9.52
CA LEU A 25 7.54 11.95 -9.41
C LEU A 25 6.90 13.23 -8.85
N VAL A 26 6.01 13.87 -9.61
CA VAL A 26 5.34 15.11 -9.21
C VAL A 26 3.88 14.82 -8.85
N LEU A 27 3.61 14.88 -7.55
CA LEU A 27 2.26 14.78 -6.95
C LEU A 27 1.91 16.12 -6.30
N ASP A 28 0.66 16.26 -5.84
CA ASP A 28 0.29 17.41 -5.02
C ASP A 28 1.07 17.47 -3.69
N GLU A 29 1.04 18.65 -3.06
CA GLU A 29 1.80 18.90 -1.83
C GLU A 29 1.35 18.02 -0.67
N SER A 30 0.05 17.73 -0.57
CA SER A 30 -0.52 16.88 0.49
C SER A 30 -0.04 15.44 0.34
N ALA A 31 -0.13 14.89 -0.86
CA ALA A 31 0.34 13.55 -1.21
C ALA A 31 1.85 13.41 -1.00
N THR A 32 2.64 14.40 -1.45
CA THR A 32 4.09 14.41 -1.26
C THR A 32 4.47 14.45 0.23
N LYS A 33 3.78 15.28 1.03
CA LYS A 33 3.99 15.33 2.48
C LYS A 33 3.67 14.00 3.16
N LYS A 34 2.56 13.35 2.80
CA LYS A 34 2.20 12.02 3.32
C LYS A 34 3.31 11.00 3.05
N ILE A 35 3.81 10.93 1.81
CA ILE A 35 4.91 10.01 1.46
C ILE A 35 6.19 10.34 2.21
N THR A 36 6.61 11.60 2.20
CA THR A 36 7.88 12.00 2.84
C THR A 36 7.85 11.92 4.37
N ALA A 37 6.67 11.91 5.00
CA ALA A 37 6.53 11.68 6.44
C ALA A 37 6.85 10.23 6.85
N VAL A 38 6.59 9.26 5.97
CA VAL A 38 6.83 7.83 6.24
C VAL A 38 8.09 7.29 5.57
N LEU A 39 8.45 7.81 4.39
CA LEU A 39 9.59 7.36 3.60
C LEU A 39 10.83 8.19 3.98
N PRO A 40 11.81 7.61 4.70
CA PRO A 40 12.98 8.35 5.14
C PRO A 40 13.77 8.91 3.97
N ARG A 41 14.46 10.02 4.22
CA ARG A 41 15.34 10.63 3.23
C ARG A 41 16.41 9.63 2.77
N CYS A 42 16.55 9.45 1.46
CA CYS A 42 17.66 8.72 0.87
C CYS A 42 18.82 9.69 0.55
N TYR A 43 20.05 9.24 0.82
CA TYR A 43 21.26 9.99 0.46
C TYR A 43 21.85 9.55 -0.90
N ASN A 44 21.47 8.36 -1.40
CA ASN A 44 21.89 7.83 -2.69
C ASN A 44 20.66 7.37 -3.49
N GLN A 45 20.29 8.09 -4.53
CA GLN A 45 19.11 7.78 -5.36
C GLN A 45 19.32 6.59 -6.30
N SER A 46 20.57 6.28 -6.66
CA SER A 46 20.90 5.15 -7.54
C SER A 46 20.88 3.81 -6.81
N SER A 47 21.04 3.85 -5.48
CA SER A 47 20.97 2.69 -4.60
C SER A 47 20.35 3.10 -3.25
N PRO A 48 19.04 3.40 -3.23
CA PRO A 48 18.38 3.91 -2.04
C PRO A 48 18.23 2.82 -0.98
N GLU A 49 18.59 3.18 0.25
CA GLU A 49 18.40 2.33 1.44
C GLU A 49 16.92 2.09 1.75
N HIS A 50 16.06 3.05 1.39
CA HIS A 50 14.62 3.03 1.61
C HIS A 50 13.89 3.35 0.32
N TYR A 51 12.85 2.58 0.00
CA TYR A 51 12.01 2.82 -1.16
C TYR A 51 10.54 2.52 -0.85
N MET A 52 9.63 3.05 -1.65
CA MET A 52 8.19 2.76 -1.61
C MET A 52 7.75 2.32 -2.99
N ARG A 53 6.95 1.24 -3.06
CA ARG A 53 6.35 0.80 -4.32
C ARG A 53 5.01 1.51 -4.51
N LEU A 54 4.82 2.07 -5.69
CA LEU A 54 3.59 2.72 -6.11
C LEU A 54 3.08 2.07 -7.40
N THR A 55 1.77 2.11 -7.58
CA THR A 55 1.09 1.71 -8.81
C THR A 55 0.68 2.96 -9.56
N LEU A 56 1.15 3.11 -10.80
CA LEU A 56 0.55 4.00 -11.78
C LEU A 56 -0.58 3.22 -12.46
N GLN A 57 -1.81 3.74 -12.44
CA GLN A 57 -2.97 3.03 -12.96
C GLN A 57 -3.81 3.95 -13.86
N SER A 58 -4.33 3.39 -14.95
CA SER A 58 -5.33 4.08 -15.78
C SER A 58 -6.62 4.29 -14.98
N MET A 59 -7.38 5.34 -15.32
CA MET A 59 -8.63 5.66 -14.61
C MET A 59 -9.70 4.55 -14.68
N ASP A 60 -9.63 3.70 -15.70
CA ASP A 60 -10.50 2.53 -15.90
C ASP A 60 -9.93 1.24 -15.28
N GLY A 61 -8.75 1.31 -14.66
CA GLY A 61 -8.06 0.16 -14.06
C GLY A 61 -7.49 -0.85 -15.05
N ALA A 62 -7.66 -0.65 -16.37
CA ALA A 62 -7.30 -1.62 -17.39
C ALA A 62 -5.79 -1.80 -17.61
N SER A 63 -4.99 -0.78 -17.28
CA SER A 63 -3.53 -0.85 -17.33
C SER A 63 -2.90 -0.33 -16.06
N TYR A 64 -1.76 -0.91 -15.70
CA TYR A 64 -0.98 -0.47 -14.56
C TYR A 64 0.52 -0.71 -14.74
N GLU A 65 1.31 0.07 -14.02
CA GLU A 65 2.76 -0.06 -13.92
C GLU A 65 3.19 0.11 -12.46
N LEU A 66 4.05 -0.78 -11.97
CA LEU A 66 4.62 -0.67 -10.64
C LEU A 66 5.97 0.04 -10.72
N ILE A 67 6.13 1.09 -9.91
CA ILE A 67 7.36 1.88 -9.78
C ILE A 67 7.86 1.82 -8.34
N ASP A 68 9.19 1.84 -8.14
CA ASP A 68 9.79 2.06 -6.83
C ASP A 68 10.30 3.49 -6.76
N ILE A 69 9.93 4.23 -5.71
CA ILE A 69 10.35 5.60 -5.46
C ILE A 69 11.23 5.73 -4.22
N CYS A 70 12.02 6.79 -4.14
CA CYS A 70 12.79 7.17 -2.97
C CYS A 70 12.60 8.66 -2.63
N ASN A 71 12.81 9.03 -1.36
CA ASN A 71 12.71 10.42 -0.89
C ASN A 71 14.07 11.13 -1.00
N SER A 72 14.30 11.84 -2.10
CA SER A 72 15.49 12.67 -2.30
C SER A 72 15.29 14.08 -1.72
N GLY A 73 15.51 14.22 -0.42
CA GLY A 73 15.52 15.51 0.27
C GLY A 73 14.19 16.26 0.20
N GLY A 74 13.07 15.53 0.39
CA GLY A 74 11.71 16.06 0.33
C GLY A 74 11.06 16.00 -1.07
N LYS A 75 11.79 15.49 -2.07
CA LYS A 75 11.27 15.24 -3.42
C LYS A 75 11.20 13.74 -3.68
N LEU A 76 10.16 13.30 -4.36
CA LEU A 76 10.02 11.90 -4.75
C LEU A 76 10.73 11.68 -6.08
N SER A 77 11.65 10.73 -6.11
CA SER A 77 12.36 10.30 -7.31
C SER A 77 12.01 8.84 -7.62
N ILE A 78 11.75 8.54 -8.88
CA ILE A 78 11.50 7.17 -9.35
C ILE A 78 12.86 6.46 -9.44
N TRP A 79 13.11 5.48 -8.59
CA TRP A 79 14.34 4.70 -8.61
C TRP A 79 14.30 3.58 -9.67
N ARG A 80 13.15 2.89 -9.79
CA ARG A 80 12.93 1.80 -10.76
C ARG A 80 11.50 1.84 -11.30
N ALA A 81 11.33 1.36 -12.52
CA ALA A 81 10.07 1.26 -13.23
C ALA A 81 9.88 -0.17 -13.77
N GLY A 82 8.64 -0.57 -14.07
CA GLY A 82 8.33 -1.91 -14.57
C GLY A 82 8.55 -3.03 -13.54
N MET A 83 8.29 -2.74 -12.25
CA MET A 83 8.50 -3.70 -11.18
C MET A 83 7.50 -4.87 -11.27
N GLU A 84 7.90 -6.02 -10.74
CA GLU A 84 7.10 -7.26 -10.75
C GLU A 84 6.67 -7.71 -12.17
N GLY A 85 7.43 -7.33 -13.20
CA GLY A 85 7.14 -7.69 -14.58
C GLY A 85 6.08 -6.81 -15.25
N THR A 86 5.66 -5.71 -14.62
CA THR A 86 4.81 -4.71 -15.26
C THR A 86 5.55 -4.02 -16.41
N ALA A 87 4.82 -3.67 -17.48
CA ALA A 87 5.40 -3.03 -18.65
C ALA A 87 5.64 -1.53 -18.39
N CYS A 88 6.86 -1.04 -18.68
CA CYS A 88 7.13 0.38 -18.71
C CYS A 88 6.28 1.06 -19.80
N SER A 89 5.49 2.06 -19.42
CA SER A 89 4.64 2.83 -20.34
C SER A 89 4.76 4.32 -20.08
N ALA A 90 4.37 5.15 -21.04
CA ALA A 90 4.17 6.58 -20.79
C ALA A 90 2.85 6.79 -20.04
N TRP A 91 2.83 7.71 -19.08
CA TRP A 91 1.66 8.01 -18.25
C TRP A 91 1.32 9.50 -18.31
N PRO A 92 0.10 9.89 -18.73
CA PRO A 92 -0.27 11.30 -18.79
C PRO A 92 -0.44 11.91 -17.40
N ALA A 93 -0.41 13.24 -17.31
CA ALA A 93 -0.88 13.95 -16.13
C ALA A 93 -2.34 13.55 -15.83
N GLY A 94 -2.70 13.46 -14.55
CA GLY A 94 -3.99 12.94 -14.09
C GLY A 94 -4.02 11.42 -13.89
N THR A 95 -2.97 10.68 -14.28
CA THR A 95 -2.84 9.24 -13.96
C THR A 95 -2.95 9.00 -12.46
N GLN A 96 -3.68 7.96 -12.09
CA GLN A 96 -3.86 7.57 -10.70
C GLN A 96 -2.58 6.95 -10.14
N VAL A 97 -2.21 7.37 -8.93
CA VAL A 97 -1.03 6.88 -8.20
C VAL A 97 -1.49 6.30 -6.88
N LEU A 98 -1.31 5.00 -6.73
CA LEU A 98 -1.72 4.24 -5.56
C LEU A 98 -0.51 3.75 -4.78
N CYS A 99 -0.66 3.65 -3.45
CA CYS A 99 0.23 2.84 -2.62
C CYS A 99 -0.64 1.76 -1.99
N ALA A 100 -0.61 0.55 -2.56
CA ALA A 100 -1.19 -0.64 -1.95
C ALA A 100 -0.05 -1.62 -1.68
N ALA A 101 -0.13 -2.35 -0.57
CA ALA A 101 0.65 -3.58 -0.46
C ALA A 101 0.11 -4.54 -1.53
N THR A 102 0.92 -4.84 -2.54
CA THR A 102 0.54 -5.83 -3.54
C THR A 102 0.50 -7.20 -2.89
N ALA A 103 -0.40 -8.08 -3.34
CA ALA A 103 -0.42 -9.51 -2.99
C ALA A 103 0.97 -10.17 -3.11
N ALA A 104 1.82 -9.69 -4.03
CA ALA A 104 3.20 -10.14 -4.22
C ALA A 104 4.18 -9.73 -3.10
N SER A 105 3.78 -8.82 -2.21
CA SER A 105 4.57 -8.42 -1.04
C SER A 105 4.51 -9.46 0.08
N PHE A 106 3.56 -10.40 0.02
CA PHE A 106 3.45 -11.49 0.98
C PHE A 106 4.43 -12.62 0.68
N GLY A 107 5.02 -13.21 1.71
CA GLY A 107 5.82 -14.43 1.58
C GLY A 107 5.02 -15.52 0.84
N ASN A 108 5.58 -16.08 -0.24
CA ASN A 108 4.92 -17.17 -0.97
C ASN A 108 4.92 -18.50 -0.18
N ASP A 109 5.83 -18.59 0.79
CA ASP A 109 6.07 -19.73 1.65
C ASP A 109 5.54 -19.42 3.07
N GLY A 110 4.69 -20.31 3.59
CA GLY A 110 4.08 -20.16 4.92
C GLY A 110 2.55 -20.17 4.87
N GLY A 111 1.95 -20.82 5.86
CA GLY A 111 0.50 -20.87 6.04
C GLY A 111 -0.07 -19.55 6.54
N THR A 112 -1.21 -19.63 7.22
CA THR A 112 -1.78 -18.50 7.96
C THR A 112 -1.01 -18.29 9.26
N ILE A 113 -0.58 -17.06 9.52
CA ILE A 113 0.15 -16.68 10.74
C ILE A 113 -0.77 -15.90 11.67
N VAL A 114 -0.74 -16.21 12.96
CA VAL A 114 -1.41 -15.38 13.98
C VAL A 114 -0.46 -14.25 14.38
N ILE A 115 -0.92 -13.02 14.30
CA ILE A 115 -0.17 -11.83 14.74
C ILE A 115 -0.66 -11.40 16.12
N GLU A 116 0.28 -11.00 16.98
CA GLU A 116 -0.02 -10.52 18.33
C GLU A 116 -0.59 -9.10 18.28
N ARG A 117 -1.71 -8.87 18.98
CA ARG A 117 -2.45 -7.61 18.93
C ARG A 117 -1.63 -6.40 19.36
N GLU A 118 -0.92 -6.51 20.47
CA GLU A 118 -0.07 -5.44 21.00
C GLU A 118 1.08 -5.05 20.05
N ALA A 119 1.51 -5.98 19.19
CA ALA A 119 2.54 -5.72 18.20
C ALA A 119 1.97 -5.22 16.86
N ALA A 120 0.73 -5.57 16.56
CA ALA A 120 0.07 -5.26 15.30
C ALA A 120 -0.76 -3.97 15.35
N ILE A 121 -1.25 -3.55 16.52
CA ILE A 121 -2.04 -2.32 16.64
C ILE A 121 -1.16 -1.20 17.18
N ASN A 122 -1.11 -0.09 16.45
CA ASN A 122 -0.52 1.15 16.90
C ASN A 122 -1.61 2.12 17.35
N ASP A 123 -1.92 2.13 18.65
CA ASP A 123 -3.01 2.93 19.21
C ASP A 123 -2.84 4.44 19.01
N GLN A 124 -1.59 4.91 18.98
CA GLN A 124 -1.29 6.33 18.77
C GLN A 124 -1.66 6.79 17.36
N LEU A 125 -1.60 5.87 16.40
CA LEU A 125 -1.88 6.14 14.98
C LEU A 125 -3.23 5.56 14.52
N ASN A 126 -3.91 4.80 15.39
CA ASN A 126 -5.07 3.97 15.06
C ASN A 126 -4.82 3.16 13.77
N ALA A 127 -3.69 2.46 13.72
CA ALA A 127 -3.20 1.75 12.54
C ALA A 127 -2.96 0.26 12.84
N LEU A 128 -3.24 -0.59 11.84
CA LEU A 128 -2.88 -2.00 11.83
C LEU A 128 -1.58 -2.18 11.04
N GLU A 129 -0.54 -2.66 11.72
CA GLU A 129 0.75 -3.04 11.16
C GLU A 129 0.72 -4.51 10.73
N ILE A 130 1.15 -4.77 9.49
CA ILE A 130 1.10 -6.10 8.86
C ILE A 130 2.51 -6.43 8.38
N ASP A 131 3.09 -7.52 8.89
CA ASP A 131 4.38 -7.99 8.41
C ASP A 131 4.20 -8.91 7.20
N ALA A 132 4.05 -8.32 6.01
CA ALA A 132 3.86 -9.08 4.78
C ALA A 132 4.98 -10.11 4.52
N SER A 133 6.16 -10.01 5.13
CA SER A 133 7.20 -11.03 4.94
C SER A 133 6.88 -12.39 5.58
N ASN A 134 5.85 -12.46 6.45
CA ASN A 134 5.53 -13.63 7.25
C ASN A 134 4.19 -14.28 6.83
N GLY A 135 4.27 -15.41 6.13
CA GLY A 135 3.12 -16.22 5.72
C GLY A 135 2.31 -15.68 4.55
N ARG A 136 1.31 -16.46 4.12
CA ARG A 136 0.39 -16.10 3.03
C ARG A 136 -0.80 -15.27 3.47
N ASN A 137 -1.25 -15.47 4.71
CA ASN A 137 -2.36 -14.77 5.35
C ASN A 137 -1.96 -14.46 6.79
N GLN A 138 -2.55 -13.41 7.36
CA GLN A 138 -2.38 -13.07 8.78
C GLN A 138 -3.73 -13.00 9.48
N VAL A 139 -3.77 -13.44 10.74
CA VAL A 139 -4.96 -13.39 11.58
C VAL A 139 -4.60 -12.66 12.85
N LEU A 140 -5.30 -11.56 13.10
CA LEU A 140 -5.32 -10.91 14.39
C LEU A 140 -6.46 -11.52 15.20
N LEU A 141 -6.15 -12.14 16.34
CA LEU A 141 -7.16 -12.68 17.24
C LEU A 141 -7.80 -11.56 18.09
N ALA A 142 -8.99 -11.84 18.60
CA ALA A 142 -9.65 -11.00 19.60
C ALA A 142 -8.80 -10.90 20.88
N GLY A 143 -8.90 -9.79 21.61
CA GLY A 143 -8.24 -9.63 22.91
C GLY A 143 -8.80 -10.62 23.94
N GLU A 144 -7.97 -11.12 24.85
CA GLU A 144 -8.36 -12.16 25.83
C GLU A 144 -9.48 -11.72 26.78
N ASP A 145 -9.64 -10.40 27.01
CA ASP A 145 -10.66 -9.79 27.88
C ASP A 145 -11.80 -9.11 27.11
N GLU A 146 -11.81 -9.20 25.77
CA GLU A 146 -12.80 -8.57 24.90
C GLU A 146 -13.56 -9.66 24.13
N SER A 147 -14.41 -10.43 24.82
CA SER A 147 -15.17 -11.52 24.22
C SER A 147 -16.16 -11.08 23.11
N GLU A 148 -16.33 -9.77 22.93
CA GLU A 148 -17.13 -9.16 21.86
C GLU A 148 -16.27 -8.71 20.66
N ASP A 149 -14.94 -8.66 20.80
CA ASP A 149 -14.04 -8.30 19.74
C ASP A 149 -13.88 -9.44 18.74
N LEU A 150 -13.86 -9.08 17.46
CA LEU A 150 -13.87 -10.05 16.36
C LEU A 150 -12.46 -10.21 15.76
N PRO A 151 -12.09 -11.43 15.34
CA PRO A 151 -10.79 -11.65 14.70
C PRO A 151 -10.76 -10.97 13.32
N ILE A 152 -9.65 -10.29 13.03
CA ILE A 152 -9.39 -9.69 11.71
C ILE A 152 -8.56 -10.69 10.90
N VAL A 153 -9.06 -11.06 9.72
CA VAL A 153 -8.36 -11.93 8.79
C VAL A 153 -7.86 -11.11 7.61
N ILE A 154 -6.56 -11.17 7.36
CA ILE A 154 -5.87 -10.48 6.27
C ILE A 154 -5.52 -11.54 5.24
N ILE A 155 -6.25 -11.54 4.12
CA ILE A 155 -6.15 -12.58 3.10
C ILE A 155 -5.50 -12.01 1.84
N ASN A 156 -4.48 -12.73 1.37
CA ASN A 156 -3.96 -12.57 0.03
C ASN A 156 -4.83 -13.36 -0.96
N MET A 157 -5.69 -12.67 -1.70
CA MET A 157 -6.65 -13.30 -2.62
C MET A 157 -6.00 -13.79 -3.94
N LYS A 158 -4.74 -13.43 -4.20
CA LYS A 158 -4.01 -13.77 -5.44
C LYS A 158 -4.72 -13.39 -6.75
N ASP A 159 -5.64 -12.42 -6.68
CA ASP A 159 -6.31 -11.87 -7.85
C ASP A 159 -5.96 -10.37 -7.90
N GLY A 160 -5.02 -10.01 -8.78
CA GLY A 160 -4.80 -8.62 -9.20
C GLY A 160 -4.52 -7.57 -8.11
N ASP A 161 -3.53 -7.81 -7.25
CA ASP A 161 -2.86 -6.76 -6.43
C ASP A 161 -3.61 -6.17 -5.22
N GLU A 162 -4.81 -6.63 -4.87
CA GLU A 162 -5.55 -6.12 -3.70
C GLU A 162 -5.41 -7.03 -2.45
N MET A 163 -5.22 -6.40 -1.28
CA MET A 163 -5.37 -7.07 0.02
C MET A 163 -6.82 -6.99 0.49
N LEU A 164 -7.39 -8.12 0.90
CA LEU A 164 -8.72 -8.16 1.48
C LEU A 164 -8.63 -8.35 3.00
N LEU A 165 -9.29 -7.45 3.73
CA LEU A 165 -9.50 -7.56 5.17
C LEU A 165 -10.91 -8.12 5.40
N GLU A 166 -11.00 -9.34 5.91
CA GLU A 166 -12.26 -9.97 6.30
C GLU A 166 -12.40 -9.91 7.83
N PHE A 167 -13.49 -9.31 8.30
CA PHE A 167 -13.87 -9.31 9.71
C PHE A 167 -14.95 -10.38 9.91
N LYS A 168 -14.65 -11.44 10.66
CA LYS A 168 -15.63 -12.53 10.86
C LYS A 168 -16.65 -12.17 11.93
N GLY A 169 -17.93 -12.38 11.64
CA GLY A 169 -19.04 -12.08 12.57
C GLY A 169 -19.73 -10.75 12.30
N ILE A 170 -19.19 -9.96 11.36
CA ILE A 170 -19.79 -8.73 10.87
C ILE A 170 -20.68 -9.05 9.67
N ASN A 171 -21.99 -8.85 9.82
CA ASN A 171 -22.95 -9.13 8.74
C ASN A 171 -23.36 -7.86 7.98
N THR A 172 -23.05 -6.69 8.53
CA THR A 172 -23.39 -5.39 7.96
C THR A 172 -22.22 -4.41 8.06
N ILE A 173 -22.17 -3.44 7.16
CA ILE A 173 -21.04 -2.50 7.08
C ILE A 173 -20.95 -1.55 8.28
N ASP A 174 -22.07 -1.29 8.95
CA ASP A 174 -22.16 -0.37 10.09
C ASP A 174 -21.55 -0.94 11.37
N GLU A 175 -21.28 -2.26 11.39
CA GLU A 175 -20.61 -2.98 12.47
C GLU A 175 -19.07 -2.96 12.31
N LEU A 176 -18.54 -2.48 11.17
CA LEU A 176 -17.09 -2.39 10.97
C LEU A 176 -16.47 -1.39 11.95
N PRO A 177 -15.39 -1.76 12.66
CA PRO A 177 -14.64 -0.79 13.45
C PRO A 177 -14.16 0.34 12.53
N VAL A 178 -14.27 1.58 13.01
CA VAL A 178 -13.79 2.75 12.26
C VAL A 178 -12.27 2.71 12.22
N VAL A 179 -11.74 2.08 11.17
CA VAL A 179 -10.31 2.13 10.87
C VAL A 179 -10.01 3.47 10.21
N LEU A 180 -9.13 4.26 10.82
CA LEU A 180 -8.69 5.54 10.25
C LEU A 180 -8.12 5.30 8.84
N ASN A 181 -8.67 6.00 7.85
CA ASN A 181 -8.32 5.95 6.42
C ASN A 181 -8.91 4.79 5.58
N ALA A 182 -9.78 3.92 6.10
CA ALA A 182 -10.54 3.01 5.24
C ALA A 182 -11.73 3.76 4.58
N SER A 183 -11.87 3.68 3.26
CA SER A 183 -13.00 4.27 2.51
C SER A 183 -13.84 3.18 1.86
N ARG A 184 -15.17 3.35 1.90
CA ARG A 184 -16.10 2.44 1.21
C ARG A 184 -15.84 2.47 -0.29
N LEU A 185 -15.49 1.33 -0.89
CA LEU A 185 -15.64 1.12 -2.33
C LEU A 185 -17.14 1.07 -2.63
N ALA A 186 -17.66 2.06 -3.36
CA ALA A 186 -19.03 2.03 -3.82
C ALA A 186 -19.17 0.84 -4.78
N ARG A 187 -20.00 -0.15 -4.42
CA ARG A 187 -20.49 -1.11 -5.40
C ARG A 187 -21.41 -0.35 -6.35
N GLU A 188 -21.01 -0.18 -7.60
CA GLU A 188 -21.98 0.01 -8.68
C GLU A 188 -22.81 -1.27 -8.75
N ILE A 189 -24.13 -1.12 -8.65
CA ILE A 189 -25.12 -2.19 -8.84
C ILE A 189 -25.55 -2.15 -10.30
#